data_AF-A0A968YUE3-F1
#
_entry.id   AF-A0A968YUE3-F1
#
_cell.length_a   1.000
_cell.length_b   1.000
_cell.length_c   1.000
_cell.angle_alpha   90.00
_cell.angle_beta   90.00
_cell.angle_gamma   90.00
#
_symmetry.space_group_name_H-M   'P 1'
#
loop_
_entity.id
_entity.type
_entity.pdbx_description
1 polymer ?
#
loop_
_entity_poly.entity_id
_entity_poly.type
_entity_poly.pdbx_seq_one_letter_code
_entity_poly.pdbx_strand_id
1 'polypeptide(L)'
;PIADLAASFQHTIARSLTRRTVQCALNLGLDTIAIGGGVAANSELRSHLKVAAEANGLTVIFPRLSLCTDNAAMIACAASEHLSLGHQSPMTLGTQSRLEIVDVMSLYMDGRSFPLQGSRVATKGLL
;
A
#
# COMPACT_ATOMS: atom_id res chain seq x y z
N PRO A 1 22.89 1.51 -26.18
CA PRO A 1 22.44 2.85 -25.72
C PRO A 1 21.08 2.85 -24.99
N ILE A 2 20.00 2.35 -25.59
CA ILE A 2 18.66 2.40 -24.98
C ILE A 2 18.56 1.49 -23.73
N ALA A 3 19.14 0.29 -23.79
CA ALA A 3 19.17 -0.64 -22.66
C ALA A 3 19.93 -0.06 -21.46
N ASP A 4 21.09 0.56 -21.71
CA ASP A 4 21.92 1.18 -20.66
C ASP A 4 21.20 2.38 -20.01
N LEU A 5 20.50 3.18 -20.82
CA LEU A 5 19.68 4.28 -20.34
C LEU A 5 18.50 3.78 -19.50
N ALA A 6 17.79 2.73 -19.95
CA ALA A 6 16.68 2.15 -19.21
C ALA A 6 17.14 1.54 -17.88
N ALA A 7 18.28 0.85 -17.86
CA ALA A 7 18.87 0.28 -16.65
C ALA A 7 19.28 1.37 -15.66
N SER A 8 20.01 2.40 -16.10
CA SER A 8 20.42 3.50 -15.21
C SER A 8 19.23 4.30 -14.66
N PHE A 9 18.17 4.45 -15.45
CA PHE A 9 16.91 5.07 -15.03
C PHE A 9 16.18 4.21 -13.98
N GLN A 10 15.99 2.91 -14.25
CA GLN A 10 15.37 1.96 -13.33
C GLN A 10 16.12 1.95 -11.99
N HIS A 11 17.45 1.83 -12.05
CA HIS A 11 18.31 1.86 -10.89
C HIS A 11 18.14 3.13 -10.05
N THR A 12 18.10 4.28 -10.71
CA THR A 12 17.95 5.58 -10.03
C THR A 12 16.60 5.69 -9.33
N ILE A 13 15.51 5.26 -9.99
CA ILE A 13 14.17 5.25 -9.41
C ILE A 13 14.09 4.27 -8.24
N ALA A 14 14.52 3.02 -8.44
CA ALA A 14 14.48 1.97 -7.41
C ALA A 14 15.23 2.41 -6.15
N ARG A 15 16.42 2.98 -6.32
CA ARG A 15 17.22 3.54 -5.22
C ARG A 15 16.52 4.71 -4.52
N SER A 16 15.93 5.65 -5.26
CA SER A 16 15.23 6.81 -4.70
C SER A 16 14.00 6.40 -3.88
N LEU A 17 13.16 5.51 -4.42
CA LEU A 17 11.98 4.97 -3.74
C LEU A 17 12.36 4.21 -2.48
N THR A 18 13.39 3.36 -2.57
CA THR A 18 13.89 2.58 -1.42
C THR A 18 14.33 3.49 -0.27
N ARG A 19 15.17 4.49 -0.58
CA ARG A 19 15.66 5.43 0.44
C ARG A 19 14.52 6.17 1.14
N ARG A 20 13.55 6.68 0.37
CA ARG A 20 12.40 7.42 0.91
C ARG A 20 11.49 6.53 1.76
N THR A 21 11.26 5.29 1.31
CA THR A 21 10.40 4.32 2.00
C THR A 21 10.99 3.91 3.34
N VAL A 22 12.26 3.51 3.37
CA VAL A 22 12.96 3.14 4.61
C VAL A 22 13.03 4.32 5.58
N GLN A 23 13.41 5.51 5.09
CA GLN A 23 13.45 6.70 5.94
C GLN A 23 12.07 7.04 6.53
N CYS A 24 11.00 6.88 5.75
CA CYS A 24 9.64 7.09 6.23
C CYS A 24 9.27 6.10 7.34
N ALA A 25 9.58 4.81 7.16
CA ALA A 25 9.33 3.78 8.17
C ALA A 25 10.06 4.09 9.48
N LEU A 26 11.35 4.44 9.40
CA LEU A 26 12.15 4.81 10.57
C LEU A 26 11.62 6.07 11.28
N ASN A 27 11.29 7.11 10.52
CA ASN A 27 10.77 8.37 11.08
C ASN A 27 9.41 8.19 11.79
N LEU A 28 8.61 7.24 11.32
CA LEU A 28 7.29 6.92 11.89
C LEU A 28 7.36 5.82 12.97
N GLY A 29 8.56 5.27 13.25
CA GLY A 29 8.74 4.18 14.21
C GLY A 29 8.03 2.89 13.81
N LEU A 30 7.91 2.62 12.51
CA LEU A 30 7.31 1.40 11.97
C LEU A 30 8.36 0.31 11.81
N ASP A 31 7.94 -0.95 11.98
CA ASP A 31 8.78 -2.14 11.81
C ASP A 31 8.57 -2.84 10.46
N THR A 32 7.49 -2.51 9.76
CA THR A 32 7.02 -3.25 8.58
C THR A 32 6.67 -2.31 7.43
N ILE A 33 7.12 -2.68 6.24
CA ILE A 33 6.80 -2.02 4.97
C ILE A 33 5.98 -3.00 4.12
N ALA A 34 4.76 -2.60 3.74
CA ALA A 34 3.97 -3.30 2.74
C ALA A 34 4.05 -2.58 1.39
N ILE A 35 4.27 -3.32 0.31
CA ILE A 35 4.39 -2.77 -1.05
C ILE A 35 3.20 -3.22 -1.90
N GLY A 36 2.54 -2.28 -2.58
CA GLY A 36 1.43 -2.53 -3.51
C GLY A 36 1.62 -1.84 -4.86
N GLY A 37 0.73 -2.13 -5.81
CA GLY A 37 0.72 -1.55 -7.15
C GLY A 37 1.63 -2.26 -8.16
N GLY A 38 1.42 -2.01 -9.46
CA GLY A 38 2.13 -2.74 -10.53
C GLY A 38 3.65 -2.60 -10.49
N VAL A 39 4.15 -1.46 -10.00
CA VAL A 39 5.59 -1.20 -9.81
C VAL A 39 6.19 -2.17 -8.76
N ALA A 40 5.38 -2.70 -7.83
CA ALA A 40 5.80 -3.72 -6.88
C ALA A 40 6.29 -5.02 -7.56
N ALA A 41 5.95 -5.26 -8.84
CA ALA A 41 6.46 -6.42 -9.58
C ALA A 41 7.92 -6.24 -10.06
N ASN A 42 8.48 -5.03 -9.96
CA ASN A 42 9.83 -4.74 -10.39
C ASN A 42 10.89 -5.47 -9.53
N SER A 43 11.72 -6.28 -10.16
CA SER A 43 12.72 -7.12 -9.49
C SER A 43 13.86 -6.31 -8.85
N GLU A 44 14.32 -5.24 -9.50
CA GLU A 44 15.37 -4.37 -8.96
C GLU A 44 14.87 -3.63 -7.70
N LEU A 45 13.67 -3.05 -7.75
CA LEU A 45 13.05 -2.42 -6.58
C LEU A 45 12.88 -3.39 -5.42
N ARG A 46 12.41 -4.62 -5.68
CA ARG A 46 12.30 -5.67 -4.66
C ARG A 46 13.64 -5.98 -4.00
N SER A 47 14.69 -6.09 -4.81
CA SER A 47 16.06 -6.35 -4.32
C SER A 47 16.56 -5.22 -3.42
N HIS A 48 16.46 -3.97 -3.90
CA HIS A 48 16.88 -2.79 -3.14
C HIS A 48 16.15 -2.65 -1.80
N LEU A 49 14.82 -2.81 -1.80
CA LEU A 49 14.01 -2.72 -0.57
C LEU A 49 14.37 -3.82 0.44
N LYS A 50 14.57 -5.06 -0.01
CA LYS A 50 14.96 -6.17 0.89
C LYS A 50 16.28 -5.88 1.59
N VAL A 51 17.31 -5.53 0.82
CA VAL A 51 18.65 -5.24 1.36
C VAL A 51 18.60 -4.06 2.33
N ALA A 52 17.93 -2.98 1.95
CA ALA A 52 17.85 -1.79 2.79
C ALA A 52 17.02 -2.02 4.06
N ALA A 53 15.93 -2.79 3.97
CA ALA A 53 15.09 -3.11 5.13
C ALA A 53 15.81 -4.03 6.12
N GLU A 54 16.49 -5.08 5.64
CA GLU A 54 17.29 -5.98 6.49
C GLU A 54 18.37 -5.21 7.25
N ALA A 55 19.09 -4.31 6.59
CA ALA A 55 20.09 -3.45 7.21
C ALA A 55 19.53 -2.51 8.30
N ASN A 56 18.22 -2.26 8.32
CA ASN A 56 17.55 -1.38 9.28
C ASN A 56 16.60 -2.14 10.22
N GLY A 57 16.62 -3.49 10.22
CA GLY A 57 15.74 -4.31 11.05
C GLY A 57 14.25 -4.20 10.69
N LEU A 58 13.93 -3.86 9.43
CA LEU A 58 12.57 -3.73 8.93
C LEU A 58 12.13 -5.00 8.19
N THR A 59 10.85 -5.33 8.30
CA THR A 59 10.22 -6.39 7.50
C THR A 59 9.62 -5.79 6.22
N VAL A 60 9.82 -6.43 5.07
CA VAL A 60 9.15 -6.01 3.81
C VAL A 60 8.25 -7.12 3.29
N ILE A 61 6.98 -6.78 3.11
CA ILE A 61 5.95 -7.68 2.61
C ILE A 61 5.63 -7.31 1.16
N PHE A 62 5.75 -8.30 0.28
CA PHE A 62 5.35 -8.19 -1.11
C PHE A 62 4.22 -9.16 -1.44
N PRO A 63 3.21 -8.73 -2.21
CA PRO A 63 2.25 -9.66 -2.79
C PRO A 63 2.93 -10.58 -3.80
N ARG A 64 2.27 -11.71 -4.08
CA ARG A 64 2.59 -12.56 -5.24
C ARG A 64 2.50 -11.71 -6.51
N LEU A 65 3.35 -12.00 -7.51
CA LEU A 65 3.42 -11.20 -8.74
C LEU A 65 2.07 -11.06 -9.44
N SER A 66 1.25 -12.12 -9.44
CA SER A 66 -0.11 -12.12 -10.01
C SER A 66 -1.11 -11.21 -9.28
N LEU A 67 -0.74 -10.68 -8.11
CA LEU A 67 -1.58 -9.81 -7.27
C LEU A 67 -1.00 -8.40 -7.12
N CYS A 68 0.08 -8.06 -7.84
CA CYS A 68 0.68 -6.73 -7.76
C CYS A 68 -0.18 -5.64 -8.42
N THR A 69 -0.95 -5.98 -9.45
CA THR A 69 -1.82 -5.03 -10.16
C THR A 69 -3.21 -4.99 -9.56
N ASP A 70 -3.99 -3.97 -9.92
CA ASP A 70 -5.39 -3.85 -9.52
C ASP A 70 -6.18 -5.10 -9.89
N ASN A 71 -6.87 -5.67 -8.90
CA ASN A 71 -7.63 -6.91 -9.07
C ASN A 71 -8.83 -6.96 -8.11
N ALA A 72 -9.86 -7.72 -8.47
CA ALA A 72 -11.06 -7.84 -7.64
C ALA A 72 -10.80 -8.47 -6.26
N ALA A 73 -9.75 -9.28 -6.12
CA ALA A 73 -9.42 -9.91 -4.85
C ALA A 73 -8.98 -8.90 -3.79
N MET A 74 -8.28 -7.82 -4.17
CA MET A 74 -7.91 -6.74 -3.24
C MET A 74 -9.14 -6.01 -2.70
N ILE A 75 -10.14 -5.79 -3.57
CA ILE A 75 -11.41 -5.15 -3.21
C ILE A 75 -12.22 -6.07 -2.29
N ALA A 76 -12.32 -7.36 -2.63
CA ALA A 76 -13.00 -8.35 -1.79
C ALA A 76 -12.35 -8.49 -0.41
N CYS A 77 -11.02 -8.48 -0.33
CA CYS A 77 -10.28 -8.53 0.92
C CYS A 77 -10.61 -7.32 1.81
N ALA A 78 -10.48 -6.10 1.26
CA ALA A 78 -10.81 -4.88 1.99
C ALA A 78 -12.28 -4.86 2.44
N ALA A 79 -13.22 -5.24 1.57
CA ALA A 79 -14.64 -5.32 1.88
C ALA A 79 -14.94 -6.36 2.98
N SER A 80 -14.28 -7.52 2.94
CA SER A 80 -14.45 -8.57 3.96
C SER A 80 -13.97 -8.11 5.34
N GLU A 81 -12.83 -7.42 5.41
CA GLU A 81 -12.33 -6.81 6.66
C GLU A 81 -13.28 -5.74 7.18
N HIS A 82 -13.80 -4.87 6.31
CA HIS A 82 -14.79 -3.87 6.72
C HIS A 82 -16.11 -4.49 7.20
N LEU A 83 -16.60 -5.52 6.51
CA LEU A 83 -17.83 -6.22 6.90
C LEU A 83 -17.66 -6.94 8.24
N SER A 84 -16.49 -7.52 8.53
CA SER A 84 -16.21 -8.17 9.81
C SER A 84 -16.20 -7.18 10.98
N LEU A 85 -15.82 -5.92 10.71
CA LEU A 85 -15.92 -4.79 11.63
C LEU A 85 -17.33 -4.17 11.72
N GLY A 86 -18.30 -4.71 10.97
CA GLY A 86 -19.69 -4.24 10.96
C GLY A 86 -19.94 -3.02 10.07
N HIS A 87 -18.96 -2.60 9.27
CA HIS A 87 -19.12 -1.50 8.34
C HIS A 87 -19.96 -1.95 7.13
N GLN A 88 -21.01 -1.20 6.81
CA GLN A 88 -21.90 -1.51 5.69
C GLN A 88 -22.25 -0.23 4.94
N SER A 89 -22.28 -0.32 3.62
CA SER A 89 -22.69 0.76 2.74
C SER A 89 -24.17 0.65 2.37
N PRO A 90 -24.88 1.77 2.13
CA PRO A 90 -26.22 1.72 1.56
C PRO A 90 -26.21 1.09 0.16
N MET A 91 -27.31 0.43 -0.21
CA MET A 91 -27.51 -0.08 -1.57
C MET A 91 -27.56 1.03 -2.63
N THR A 92 -27.73 2.29 -2.21
CA THR A 92 -27.73 3.48 -3.07
C THR A 92 -26.32 4.08 -3.25
N LEU A 93 -25.27 3.44 -2.74
CA LEU A 93 -23.89 3.94 -2.87
C LEU A 93 -23.52 4.13 -4.35
N GLY A 94 -23.14 5.35 -4.69
CA GLY A 94 -22.65 5.71 -6.03
C GLY A 94 -21.13 5.61 -6.15
N THR A 95 -20.62 5.83 -7.36
CA THR A 95 -19.18 5.85 -7.64
C THR A 95 -18.57 7.22 -7.29
N GLN A 96 -17.38 7.22 -6.72
CA GLN A 96 -16.58 8.43 -6.48
C GLN A 96 -15.21 8.29 -7.15
N SER A 97 -14.94 9.10 -8.17
CA SER A 97 -13.68 9.05 -8.93
C SER A 97 -12.51 9.74 -8.24
N ARG A 98 -12.79 10.58 -7.23
CA ARG A 98 -11.82 11.37 -6.46
C ARG A 98 -12.02 11.17 -4.96
N LEU A 99 -12.09 9.91 -4.55
CA LEU A 99 -12.15 9.56 -3.14
C LEU A 99 -10.73 9.54 -2.57
N GLU A 100 -10.46 10.39 -1.60
CA GLU A 100 -9.21 10.35 -0.85
C GLU A 100 -9.18 9.12 0.07
N ILE A 101 -8.00 8.51 0.24
CA ILE A 101 -7.82 7.32 1.08
C ILE A 101 -8.23 7.57 2.53
N VAL A 102 -8.10 8.81 3.00
CA VAL A 102 -8.46 9.23 4.36
C VAL A 102 -9.97 9.33 4.57
N ASP A 103 -10.73 9.48 3.48
CA ASP A 103 -12.17 9.66 3.50
C ASP A 103 -12.94 8.36 3.25
N VAL A 104 -12.24 7.21 3.20
CA VAL A 104 -12.83 5.89 2.87
C VAL A 104 -14.01 5.52 3.76
N MET A 105 -14.02 6.00 5.02
CA MET A 105 -15.10 5.72 5.96
C MET A 105 -16.43 6.36 5.55
N SER A 106 -16.41 7.39 4.70
CA SER A 106 -17.64 7.98 4.14
C SER A 106 -18.46 6.97 3.31
N LEU A 107 -17.85 5.88 2.83
CA LEU A 107 -18.54 4.82 2.10
C LEU A 107 -19.48 3.98 2.98
N TYR A 108 -19.24 3.92 4.29
CA TYR A 108 -19.91 2.98 5.21
C TYR A 108 -20.81 3.66 6.24
N MET A 109 -20.96 4.98 6.18
CA MET A 109 -21.68 5.76 7.18
C MET A 109 -23.14 5.98 6.78
N ASP A 110 -24.01 5.09 7.25
CA ASP A 110 -25.47 5.31 7.31
C ASP A 110 -25.87 5.57 8.77
N GLY A 111 -25.61 6.77 9.30
CA GLY A 111 -26.20 7.28 10.55
C GLY A 111 -25.96 6.47 11.83
N ARG A 112 -25.15 5.41 11.82
CA ARG A 112 -24.80 4.58 12.98
C ARG A 112 -23.33 4.77 13.32
N SER A 113 -23.07 5.46 14.44
CA SER A 113 -21.75 5.61 15.03
C SER A 113 -21.26 4.26 15.56
N PHE A 114 -20.14 3.77 15.02
CA PHE A 114 -19.39 2.65 15.58
C PHE A 114 -18.10 3.18 16.22
N PRO A 115 -17.74 2.77 17.44
CA PRO A 115 -16.50 3.22 18.06
C PRO A 115 -15.29 2.65 17.31
N LEU A 116 -14.35 3.52 16.97
CA LEU A 116 -13.05 3.14 16.42
C LEU A 116 -12.24 2.41 17.51
N GLN A 117 -12.30 1.08 17.56
CA GLN A 117 -11.40 0.28 18.39
C GLN A 117 -10.08 0.08 17.63
N GLY A 118 -8.98 0.54 18.22
CA GLY A 118 -7.71 0.75 17.54
C GLY A 118 -6.96 -0.51 17.11
N SER A 119 -6.32 -0.38 15.95
CA SER A 119 -5.03 -0.98 15.61
C SER A 119 -4.30 -0.02 14.69
N ARG A 120 -3.20 0.56 15.15
CA ARG A 120 -2.38 1.50 14.35
C ARG A 120 -1.68 0.72 13.25
N VAL A 121 -2.25 0.72 12.04
CA VAL A 121 -1.56 0.34 10.80
C VAL A 121 -1.41 1.61 9.97
N ALA A 122 -0.16 2.03 9.73
CA ALA A 122 0.14 3.16 8.88
C ALA A 122 0.21 2.70 7.41
N THR A 123 -0.92 2.75 6.68
CA THR A 123 -0.92 2.70 5.22
C THR A 123 -0.77 4.11 4.67
N LYS A 124 0.47 4.61 4.60
CA LYS A 124 0.76 5.77 3.75
C LYS A 124 0.97 5.23 2.33
N GLY A 125 -0.09 5.25 1.53
CA GLY A 125 -0.01 4.93 0.11
C GLY A 125 0.97 5.89 -0.56
N LEU A 126 2.10 5.35 -1.01
CA LEU A 126 2.89 5.98 -2.07
C LEU A 126 2.22 5.60 -3.39
N LEU A 127 1.26 6.43 -3.79
CA LEU A 127 0.92 6.64 -5.19
C LEU A 127 1.57 7.96 -5.63
#